data_AF-A0AAE7CBW4-F1
#
_entry.id   AF-A0AAE7CBW4-F1
#
_cell.length_a   1.000
_cell.length_b   1.000
_cell.length_c   1.000
_cell.angle_alpha   90.00
_cell.angle_beta   90.00
_cell.angle_gamma   90.00
#
_symmetry.space_group_name_H-M   'P 1'
#
loop_
_entity.id
_entity.type
_entity.pdbx_description
1 polymer ?
#
loop_
_entity_poly.entity_id
_entity_poly.type
_entity_poly.pdbx_seq_one_letter_code
_entity_poly.pdbx_strand_id
1 'polypeptide(L)'
;MPVPSRDADAYAVLGVDGSASQDEIRRAYRRRVRSAHPDMGGSAAEFQAVRDAFEAVGDPEARARYERALREAPVADEPVGRAHPAHPTSTAGPAWDPASRRGRPGAPRQRPAARTRSFGHPGGFARLRYLALVREWLADPAEPSVPAEPVPPRGGPALSDRPEPYVRRARAIAPPVAAVLLALVVLVSGLGAIAVVVGLVVGAVAGLAAAGPAGRAWHRAEEPRRRAAERLQEDVLAHERAVRAYPDLMAAYSARLARLEGLRRRFEADAYAPDLVAEVPVAAADALRAAVAQEETARELMELGPSYAFWNGVSVPRSGDAIDHLVLGPQGLVAVESVPAGSAAATDPAARDAALRGLDARARALAREMEVPVVGLVLSLPSGVLGAAPVVLHAADDPAAFPAYAVARTLLADHVAAGLPGLTAMDPERLLAVRTRLVLDARFV
;
A
#
# COMPACT_ATOMS: atom_id res chain seq x y z
N MET A 1 -35.04 -26.08 24.68
CA MET A 1 -35.12 -24.71 24.16
C MET A 1 -36.41 -24.12 24.70
N PRO A 2 -36.38 -23.01 25.47
CA PRO A 2 -37.62 -22.35 25.86
C PRO A 2 -38.28 -21.75 24.61
N VAL A 3 -39.59 -21.90 24.48
CA VAL A 3 -40.40 -21.36 23.37
C VAL A 3 -40.71 -19.89 23.72
N PRO A 4 -40.54 -18.91 22.80
CA PRO A 4 -40.82 -17.51 23.10
C PRO A 4 -42.31 -17.27 23.37
N SER A 5 -42.64 -16.58 24.47
CA SER A 5 -44.01 -16.20 24.83
C SER A 5 -44.58 -15.15 23.87
N ARG A 6 -45.91 -15.12 23.74
CA ARG A 6 -46.69 -14.25 22.83
C ARG A 6 -46.56 -12.73 23.10
N ASP A 7 -45.77 -12.32 24.09
CA ASP A 7 -45.45 -10.92 24.37
C ASP A 7 -44.25 -10.38 23.55
N ALA A 8 -43.60 -11.24 22.76
CA ALA A 8 -42.43 -10.91 21.92
C ALA A 8 -42.74 -10.88 20.41
N ASP A 9 -43.98 -10.56 20.01
CA ASP A 9 -44.29 -10.43 18.58
C ASP A 9 -43.67 -9.14 18.01
N ALA A 10 -42.71 -9.29 17.09
CA ALA A 10 -42.00 -8.19 16.43
C ALA A 10 -42.96 -7.16 15.81
N TYR A 11 -44.12 -7.58 15.30
CA TYR A 11 -45.14 -6.69 14.76
C TYR A 11 -45.79 -5.82 15.84
N ALA A 12 -46.11 -6.41 16.99
CA ALA A 12 -46.66 -5.70 18.15
C ALA A 12 -45.65 -4.70 18.74
N VAL A 13 -44.38 -5.08 18.82
CA VAL A 13 -43.30 -4.20 19.29
C VAL A 13 -43.06 -3.02 18.34
N LEU A 14 -43.26 -3.20 17.03
CA LEU A 14 -43.22 -2.08 16.08
C LEU A 14 -44.55 -1.30 16.02
N GLY A 15 -45.64 -1.86 16.54
CA GLY A 15 -46.98 -1.28 16.51
C GLY A 15 -47.61 -1.29 15.11
N VAL A 16 -47.41 -2.38 14.36
CA VAL A 16 -47.97 -2.59 13.01
C VAL A 16 -48.67 -3.94 12.94
N ASP A 17 -49.59 -4.08 11.99
CA ASP A 17 -50.26 -5.36 11.73
C ASP A 17 -49.29 -6.36 11.07
N GLY A 18 -49.51 -7.66 11.27
CA GLY A 18 -48.70 -8.72 10.63
C GLY A 18 -48.81 -8.73 9.09
N SER A 19 -49.85 -8.12 8.54
CA SER A 19 -50.04 -7.88 7.09
C SER A 19 -49.41 -6.58 6.58
N ALA A 20 -48.78 -5.78 7.44
CA ALA A 20 -48.19 -4.49 7.06
C ALA A 20 -47.13 -4.65 5.96
N SER A 21 -47.09 -3.69 5.03
CA SER A 21 -46.09 -3.62 3.98
C SER A 21 -44.69 -3.31 4.54
N GLN A 22 -43.64 -3.62 3.78
CA GLN A 22 -42.26 -3.36 4.23
C GLN A 22 -41.98 -1.87 4.49
N ASP A 23 -42.60 -0.99 3.71
CA ASP A 23 -42.47 0.45 3.91
C ASP A 23 -43.17 0.92 5.19
N GLU A 24 -44.29 0.31 5.57
CA GLU A 24 -44.97 0.58 6.83
C GLU A 24 -44.15 0.12 8.03
N ILE A 25 -43.52 -1.06 7.95
CA ILE A 25 -42.61 -1.60 8.97
C ILE A 25 -41.41 -0.65 9.17
N ARG A 26 -40.77 -0.21 8.09
CA ARG A 26 -39.64 0.75 8.14
C ARG A 26 -40.06 2.10 8.70
N ARG A 27 -41.26 2.59 8.35
CA ARG A 27 -41.80 3.83 8.90
C ARG A 27 -42.12 3.71 10.39
N ALA A 28 -42.69 2.59 10.82
CA ALA A 28 -43.01 2.32 12.21
C ALA A 28 -41.75 2.22 13.08
N TYR A 29 -40.72 1.52 12.61
CA TYR A 29 -39.41 1.48 13.26
C TYR A 29 -38.85 2.88 13.51
N ARG A 30 -38.81 3.74 12.47
CA ARG A 30 -38.30 5.12 12.63
C ARG A 30 -39.10 5.95 13.63
N ARG A 31 -40.41 5.71 13.78
CA ARG A 31 -41.23 6.38 14.80
C ARG A 31 -40.91 5.85 16.19
N ARG A 32 -40.89 4.52 16.36
CA ARG A 32 -40.64 3.84 17.63
C ARG A 32 -39.24 4.10 18.18
N VAL A 33 -38.21 4.16 17.33
CA VAL A 33 -36.84 4.51 17.74
C VAL A 33 -36.76 5.90 18.37
N ARG A 34 -37.53 6.88 17.86
CA ARG A 34 -37.55 8.23 18.41
C ARG A 34 -38.31 8.31 19.73
N SER A 35 -39.41 7.58 19.87
CA SER A 35 -40.18 7.56 21.12
C SER A 35 -39.51 6.72 22.21
N ALA A 36 -38.79 5.67 21.83
CA ALA A 36 -38.05 4.81 22.77
C ALA A 36 -36.70 5.41 23.21
N HIS A 37 -36.32 6.59 22.69
CA HIS A 37 -35.08 7.25 23.10
C HIS A 37 -35.20 7.82 24.52
N PRO A 38 -34.19 7.66 25.40
CA PRO A 38 -34.21 8.20 26.76
C PRO A 38 -34.44 9.70 26.84
N ASP A 39 -33.89 10.47 25.89
CA ASP A 39 -34.12 11.93 25.80
C ASP A 39 -35.58 12.31 25.50
N MET A 40 -36.40 11.36 25.04
CA MET A 40 -37.82 11.55 24.75
C MET A 40 -38.72 10.77 25.72
N GLY A 41 -38.15 10.28 26.84
CA GLY A 41 -38.87 9.56 27.90
C GLY A 41 -38.96 8.03 27.71
N GLY A 42 -38.28 7.46 26.73
CA GLY A 42 -38.20 6.00 26.53
C GLY A 42 -37.14 5.32 27.39
N SER A 43 -37.07 3.98 27.34
CA SER A 43 -36.07 3.20 28.09
C SER A 43 -35.13 2.43 27.16
N ALA A 44 -33.90 2.15 27.64
CA ALA A 44 -32.95 1.33 26.88
C ALA A 44 -33.49 -0.07 26.56
N ALA A 45 -34.33 -0.64 27.44
CA ALA A 45 -35.00 -1.91 27.21
C ALA A 45 -36.02 -1.82 26.07
N GLU A 46 -36.82 -0.75 26.03
CA GLU A 46 -37.79 -0.51 24.95
C GLU A 46 -37.08 -0.25 23.61
N PHE A 47 -35.98 0.51 23.64
CA PHE A 47 -35.17 0.78 22.46
C PHE A 47 -34.57 -0.51 21.89
N GLN A 48 -34.05 -1.39 22.76
CA GLN A 48 -33.52 -2.68 22.35
C GLN A 48 -34.64 -3.57 21.77
N ALA A 49 -35.80 -3.64 22.41
CA ALA A 49 -36.94 -4.40 21.90
C ALA A 49 -37.38 -3.93 20.50
N VAL A 50 -37.44 -2.61 20.26
CA VAL A 50 -37.77 -2.02 18.94
C VAL A 50 -36.73 -2.38 17.89
N ARG A 51 -35.45 -2.45 18.25
CA ARG A 51 -34.37 -2.86 17.34
C ARG A 51 -34.44 -4.34 17.00
N ASP A 52 -34.60 -5.19 18.00
CA ASP A 52 -34.69 -6.65 17.82
C ASP A 52 -35.90 -7.02 16.95
N ALA A 53 -37.03 -6.33 17.17
CA ALA A 53 -38.22 -6.47 16.33
C ALA A 53 -37.95 -6.08 14.86
N PHE A 54 -37.26 -4.97 14.62
CA PHE A 54 -36.93 -4.54 13.26
C PHE A 54 -35.89 -5.45 12.58
N GLU A 55 -34.95 -6.01 13.32
CA GLU A 55 -34.01 -7.01 12.79
C GLU A 55 -34.72 -8.29 12.35
N ALA A 56 -35.79 -8.68 13.07
CA ALA A 56 -36.58 -9.85 12.74
C ALA A 56 -37.46 -9.68 11.48
N VAL A 57 -38.05 -8.51 11.25
CA VAL A 57 -39.06 -8.32 10.17
C VAL A 57 -38.76 -7.20 9.15
N GLY A 58 -37.72 -6.39 9.36
CA GLY A 58 -37.42 -5.20 8.56
C GLY A 58 -36.83 -5.45 7.17
N ASP A 59 -36.34 -6.68 6.94
CA ASP A 59 -35.91 -7.18 5.63
C ASP A 59 -36.85 -8.29 5.14
N PRO A 60 -37.19 -8.36 3.83
CA PRO A 60 -38.07 -9.40 3.30
C PRO A 60 -37.63 -10.84 3.62
N GLU A 61 -36.33 -11.12 3.57
CA GLU A 61 -35.77 -12.45 3.84
C GLU A 61 -35.80 -12.76 5.34
N ALA A 62 -35.47 -11.79 6.19
CA ALA A 62 -35.57 -11.91 7.65
C ALA A 62 -37.03 -12.16 8.08
N ARG A 63 -37.97 -11.39 7.52
CA ARG A 63 -39.40 -11.55 7.74
C ARG A 63 -39.91 -12.93 7.35
N ALA A 64 -39.50 -13.43 6.18
CA ALA A 64 -39.91 -14.76 5.71
C ALA A 64 -39.40 -15.89 6.63
N ARG A 65 -38.19 -15.73 7.21
CA ARG A 65 -37.67 -16.65 8.23
C ARG A 65 -38.45 -16.56 9.54
N TYR A 66 -38.71 -15.34 10.01
CA TYR A 66 -39.48 -15.08 11.22
C TYR A 66 -40.90 -15.68 11.15
N GLU A 67 -41.62 -15.44 10.06
CA GLU A 67 -42.98 -15.95 9.85
C GLU A 67 -43.03 -17.48 9.69
N ARG A 68 -41.97 -18.09 9.13
CA ARG A 68 -41.85 -19.54 9.06
C ARG A 68 -41.66 -20.14 10.45
N ALA A 69 -40.75 -19.56 11.24
CA ALA A 69 -40.52 -19.98 12.62
C ALA A 69 -41.78 -19.84 13.49
N LEU A 70 -42.58 -18.79 13.27
CA LEU A 70 -43.85 -18.57 13.97
C LEU A 70 -44.91 -19.62 13.62
N ARG A 71 -44.94 -20.10 12.38
CA ARG A 71 -45.85 -21.18 11.91
C ARG A 71 -45.45 -22.57 12.39
N GLU A 72 -44.16 -22.79 12.63
CA GLU A 72 -43.59 -24.09 13.04
C GLU A 72 -43.54 -24.27 14.58
N ALA A 73 -43.88 -23.23 15.35
CA ALA A 73 -43.84 -23.27 16.81
C ALA A 73 -45.04 -24.04 17.41
N PRO A 74 -44.81 -25.06 18.26
CA PRO A 74 -45.88 -25.79 18.94
C PRO A 74 -46.54 -24.93 20.03
N VAL A 75 -47.87 -24.91 20.05
CA VAL A 75 -48.67 -24.18 21.06
C VAL A 75 -48.61 -24.94 22.38
N ALA A 76 -48.04 -24.34 23.43
CA ALA A 76 -48.03 -24.91 24.78
C ALA A 76 -48.56 -23.88 25.79
N ASP A 77 -49.56 -24.30 26.56
CA ASP A 77 -50.17 -23.57 27.68
C ASP A 77 -49.23 -23.49 28.89
N GLU A 78 -49.34 -22.37 29.63
CA GLU A 78 -48.61 -22.02 30.86
C GLU A 78 -48.91 -22.92 32.08
N PRO A 79 -48.00 -23.02 33.09
CA PRO A 79 -48.14 -22.17 34.28
C PRO A 79 -46.84 -21.74 35.04
N VAL A 80 -46.90 -20.51 35.55
CA VAL A 80 -46.36 -19.85 36.76
C VAL A 80 -45.40 -20.61 37.73
N GLY A 81 -44.21 -20.01 37.94
CA GLY A 81 -43.62 -19.75 39.27
C GLY A 81 -42.54 -20.68 39.82
N ARG A 82 -41.28 -20.19 39.95
CA ARG A 82 -40.42 -20.31 41.16
C ARG A 82 -39.05 -19.60 41.03
N ALA A 83 -38.51 -19.24 42.20
CA ALA A 83 -37.39 -18.37 42.55
C ALA A 83 -36.00 -18.66 41.93
N HIS A 84 -35.21 -17.59 41.76
CA HIS A 84 -33.76 -17.59 41.52
C HIS A 84 -32.97 -17.94 42.79
N PRO A 85 -31.90 -18.76 42.72
CA PRO A 85 -30.84 -18.77 43.73
C PRO A 85 -29.74 -17.75 43.41
N ALA A 86 -29.17 -17.17 44.47
CA ALA A 86 -28.20 -16.08 44.48
C ALA A 86 -26.80 -16.45 43.94
N HIS A 87 -26.09 -15.43 43.47
CA HIS A 87 -24.67 -15.45 43.08
C HIS A 87 -23.73 -15.85 44.23
N PRO A 88 -22.65 -16.61 43.97
CA PRO A 88 -21.49 -16.61 44.85
C PRO A 88 -20.57 -15.42 44.52
N THR A 89 -20.28 -14.63 45.54
CA THR A 89 -19.13 -13.73 45.64
C THR A 89 -17.84 -14.52 45.42
N SER A 90 -16.98 -14.06 44.51
CA SER A 90 -15.65 -14.67 44.28
C SER A 90 -14.55 -13.67 44.58
N THR A 91 -13.82 -14.04 45.62
CA THR A 91 -12.59 -13.52 46.19
C THR A 91 -11.44 -13.46 45.17
N ALA A 92 -10.50 -12.55 45.40
CA ALA A 92 -9.22 -12.37 44.71
C ALA A 92 -8.62 -13.66 44.12
N GLY A 93 -8.33 -13.62 42.81
CA GLY A 93 -7.66 -14.71 42.10
C GLY A 93 -6.22 -14.96 42.58
N PRO A 94 -5.70 -16.18 42.42
CA PRO A 94 -4.38 -16.56 42.92
C PRO A 94 -3.25 -15.87 42.16
N ALA A 95 -2.15 -15.63 42.89
CA ALA A 95 -0.91 -15.07 42.37
C ALA A 95 -0.34 -15.89 41.20
N TRP A 96 0.16 -15.17 40.19
CA TRP A 96 0.71 -15.66 38.94
C TRP A 96 1.94 -16.58 39.13
N ASP A 97 1.90 -17.79 38.55
CA ASP A 97 3.05 -18.69 38.36
C ASP A 97 3.39 -18.80 36.85
N PRO A 98 4.53 -18.25 36.39
CA PRO A 98 4.95 -18.28 34.99
C PRO A 98 5.29 -19.68 34.44
N ALA A 99 5.45 -20.70 35.30
CA ALA A 99 5.82 -22.04 34.86
C ALA A 99 4.61 -22.87 34.37
N SER A 100 3.39 -22.49 34.74
CA SER A 100 2.18 -23.32 34.56
C SER A 100 1.61 -23.33 33.13
N ARG A 101 2.08 -22.46 32.22
CA ARG A 101 1.66 -22.41 30.81
C ARG A 101 2.76 -22.68 29.80
N ARG A 102 3.75 -23.53 30.10
CA ARG A 102 4.50 -24.21 29.03
C ARG A 102 3.58 -25.23 28.36
N GLY A 103 2.63 -24.73 27.57
CA GLY A 103 1.91 -25.53 26.60
C GLY A 103 2.94 -26.18 25.68
N ARG A 104 2.77 -27.49 25.46
CA ARG A 104 3.51 -28.23 24.44
C ARG A 104 3.43 -27.45 23.11
N PRO A 105 4.54 -27.30 22.37
CA PRO A 105 4.48 -26.74 21.01
C PRO A 105 3.48 -27.57 20.19
N GLY A 106 2.44 -26.93 19.65
CA GLY A 106 1.43 -27.57 18.79
C GLY A 106 0.08 -27.91 19.43
N ALA A 107 -0.19 -27.59 20.70
CA ALA A 107 -1.54 -27.74 21.25
C ALA A 107 -2.50 -26.66 20.69
N PRO A 108 -3.69 -27.03 20.16
CA PRO A 108 -4.65 -26.06 19.65
C PRO A 108 -5.13 -25.14 20.78
N ARG A 109 -4.97 -23.82 20.59
CA ARG A 109 -5.52 -22.80 21.49
C ARG A 109 -7.04 -22.98 21.55
N GLN A 110 -7.59 -23.26 22.73
CA GLN A 110 -9.05 -23.33 22.91
C GLN A 110 -9.60 -21.92 22.67
N ARG A 111 -10.31 -21.74 21.54
CA ARG A 111 -10.87 -20.45 21.16
C ARG A 111 -12.04 -20.09 22.08
N PRO A 112 -12.06 -18.91 22.70
CA PRO A 112 -13.21 -18.46 23.48
C PRO A 112 -14.45 -18.34 22.59
N ALA A 113 -15.62 -18.71 23.12
CA ALA A 113 -16.88 -18.73 22.38
C ALA A 113 -17.36 -17.34 21.92
N ALA A 114 -16.89 -16.26 22.55
CA ALA A 114 -17.19 -14.88 22.20
C ALA A 114 -15.92 -14.17 21.70
N ARG A 115 -16.01 -13.56 20.51
CA ARG A 115 -14.89 -12.87 19.84
C ARG A 115 -14.74 -11.43 20.32
N THR A 116 -13.50 -10.93 20.30
CA THR A 116 -13.18 -9.51 20.48
C THR A 116 -13.92 -8.67 19.42
N ARG A 117 -14.41 -7.49 19.80
CA ARG A 117 -15.05 -6.57 18.84
C ARG A 117 -13.99 -5.71 18.17
N SER A 118 -13.99 -5.64 16.83
CA SER A 118 -13.15 -4.72 16.06
C SER A 118 -13.98 -3.68 15.32
N PHE A 119 -13.47 -2.46 15.24
CA PHE A 119 -14.01 -1.38 14.42
C PHE A 119 -12.94 -0.87 13.46
N GLY A 120 -13.36 -0.32 12.30
CA GLY A 120 -12.45 0.14 11.26
C GLY A 120 -11.78 -1.00 10.47
N HIS A 121 -10.92 -0.63 9.51
CA HIS A 121 -10.20 -1.56 8.65
C HIS A 121 -8.70 -1.49 8.92
N PRO A 122 -8.05 -2.55 9.45
CA PRO A 122 -6.61 -2.55 9.64
C PRO A 122 -5.89 -2.46 8.29
N GLY A 123 -4.86 -1.62 8.20
CA GLY A 123 -4.08 -1.44 6.97
C GLY A 123 -4.75 -0.60 5.89
N GLY A 124 -6.03 -0.18 6.03
CA GLY A 124 -6.81 0.45 4.97
C GLY A 124 -6.13 1.68 4.34
N PHE A 125 -5.76 2.66 5.17
CA PHE A 125 -5.06 3.86 4.72
C PHE A 125 -3.69 3.56 4.09
N ALA A 126 -2.91 2.67 4.71
CA ALA A 126 -1.59 2.28 4.19
C ALA A 126 -1.70 1.59 2.82
N ARG A 127 -2.74 0.76 2.61
CA ARG A 127 -3.07 0.15 1.31
C ARG A 127 -3.45 1.20 0.28
N LEU A 128 -4.28 2.18 0.63
CA LEU A 128 -4.64 3.26 -0.29
C LEU A 128 -3.43 4.08 -0.71
N ARG A 129 -2.54 4.40 0.24
CA ARG A 129 -1.27 5.07 -0.03
C ARG A 129 -0.37 4.24 -0.94
N TYR A 130 -0.25 2.94 -0.67
CA TYR A 130 0.48 2.01 -1.52
C TYR A 130 -0.07 2.00 -2.96
N LEU A 131 -1.38 1.85 -3.14
CA LEU A 131 -2.00 1.85 -4.46
C LEU A 131 -1.83 3.19 -5.19
N ALA A 132 -1.89 4.32 -4.46
CA ALA A 132 -1.65 5.63 -5.04
C ALA A 132 -0.22 5.76 -5.57
N LEU A 133 0.78 5.34 -4.77
CA LEU A 133 2.19 5.36 -5.14
C LEU A 133 2.51 4.40 -6.28
N VAL A 134 1.91 3.20 -6.28
CA VAL A 134 2.05 2.25 -7.40
C VAL A 134 1.44 2.82 -8.67
N ARG A 135 0.25 3.43 -8.59
CA ARG A 135 -0.38 4.06 -9.75
C ARG A 135 0.44 5.21 -10.30
N GLU A 136 0.99 6.06 -9.44
CA GLU A 136 1.90 7.14 -9.82
C GLU A 136 3.16 6.59 -10.49
N TRP A 137 3.79 5.57 -9.89
CA TRP A 137 4.96 4.91 -10.44
C TRP A 137 4.71 4.25 -11.81
N LEU A 138 3.56 3.59 -11.97
CA LEU A 138 3.17 2.98 -13.24
C LEU A 138 2.76 4.02 -14.28
N ALA A 139 2.36 5.21 -13.85
CA ALA A 139 2.04 6.34 -14.72
C ALA A 139 3.27 7.15 -15.14
N ASP A 140 4.40 7.02 -14.44
CA ASP A 140 5.64 7.73 -14.75
C ASP A 140 6.26 7.20 -16.06
N PRO A 141 6.26 8.02 -17.14
CA PRO A 141 6.83 7.67 -18.42
C PRO A 141 8.34 7.88 -18.38
N ALA A 142 9.05 7.16 -17.51
CA ALA A 142 10.45 6.85 -17.77
C ALA A 142 10.50 5.83 -18.93
N GLU A 143 9.92 6.22 -20.08
CA GLU A 143 10.13 5.57 -21.35
C GLU A 143 11.58 5.86 -21.75
N PRO A 144 12.38 4.85 -22.14
CA PRO A 144 13.52 5.15 -22.99
C PRO A 144 12.95 5.84 -24.23
N SER A 145 13.23 7.14 -24.39
CA SER A 145 12.79 7.90 -25.55
C SER A 145 13.37 7.24 -26.80
N VAL A 146 12.59 6.40 -27.46
CA VAL A 146 12.90 5.93 -28.80
C VAL A 146 12.76 7.17 -29.67
N PRO A 147 13.82 7.68 -30.32
CA PRO A 147 13.63 8.74 -31.30
C PRO A 147 12.64 8.21 -32.33
N ALA A 148 11.45 8.84 -32.39
CA ALA A 148 10.32 8.38 -33.20
C ALA A 148 10.65 8.28 -34.70
N GLU A 149 11.75 8.91 -35.11
CA GLU A 149 12.30 8.83 -36.45
C GLU A 149 13.82 8.65 -36.38
N PRO A 150 14.43 7.89 -37.31
CA PRO A 150 15.87 7.95 -37.51
C PRO A 150 16.26 9.41 -37.70
N VAL A 151 17.20 9.92 -36.91
CA VAL A 151 17.65 11.32 -36.97
C VAL A 151 17.98 11.67 -38.43
N PRO A 152 17.19 12.53 -39.10
CA PRO A 152 17.48 12.89 -40.48
C PRO A 152 18.82 13.62 -40.52
N PRO A 153 19.66 13.38 -41.53
CA PRO A 153 20.87 14.17 -41.72
C PRO A 153 20.49 15.66 -41.80
N ARG A 154 21.25 16.53 -41.13
CA ARG A 154 20.91 17.96 -41.04
C ARG A 154 20.84 18.57 -42.45
N GLY A 155 19.61 18.85 -42.92
CA GLY A 155 19.35 19.47 -44.22
C GLY A 155 19.15 18.51 -45.41
N GLY A 156 18.88 17.22 -45.18
CA GLY A 156 18.56 16.24 -46.23
C GLY A 156 17.29 15.42 -45.95
N PRO A 157 16.75 14.71 -46.95
CA PRO A 157 15.65 13.77 -46.73
C PRO A 157 16.10 12.62 -45.81
N ALA A 158 15.16 12.03 -45.07
CA ALA A 158 15.41 10.87 -44.22
C ALA A 158 16.16 9.78 -45.02
N LEU A 159 17.16 9.16 -44.39
CA LEU A 159 17.85 8.00 -44.94
C LEU A 159 16.83 6.87 -45.08
N SER A 160 16.46 6.52 -46.31
CA SER A 160 15.57 5.40 -46.57
C SER A 160 16.34 4.09 -46.50
N ASP A 161 15.65 2.98 -46.24
CA ASP A 161 16.20 1.62 -46.24
C ASP A 161 16.82 1.18 -47.59
N ARG A 162 16.83 2.05 -48.59
CA ARG A 162 17.45 1.84 -49.90
C ARG A 162 18.66 2.77 -50.05
N PRO A 163 19.91 2.26 -50.02
CA PRO A 163 21.14 3.05 -50.09
C PRO A 163 21.38 3.73 -51.46
N GLU A 164 20.52 3.49 -52.43
CA GLU A 164 20.68 3.91 -53.83
C GLU A 164 20.90 5.42 -54.06
N PRO A 165 20.26 6.37 -53.33
CA PRO A 165 20.47 7.79 -53.55
C PRO A 165 21.88 8.26 -53.20
N TYR A 166 22.51 7.62 -52.20
CA TYR A 166 23.80 8.02 -51.65
C TYR A 166 24.97 7.38 -52.41
N VAL A 167 24.81 6.13 -52.85
CA VAL A 167 25.79 5.46 -53.73
C VAL A 167 25.90 6.16 -55.09
N ARG A 168 24.80 6.73 -55.62
CA ARG A 168 24.84 7.51 -56.87
C ARG A 168 25.64 8.82 -56.73
N ARG A 169 25.61 9.51 -55.58
CA ARG A 169 26.44 10.70 -55.36
C ARG A 169 27.92 10.34 -55.14
N ALA A 170 28.21 9.27 -54.43
CA ALA A 170 29.60 8.79 -54.27
C ALA A 170 30.23 8.40 -55.62
N ARG A 171 29.46 7.78 -56.53
CA ARG A 171 29.90 7.49 -57.91
C ARG A 171 30.17 8.73 -58.75
N ALA A 172 29.56 9.88 -58.45
CA ALA A 172 29.85 11.13 -59.15
C ALA A 172 31.20 11.76 -58.75
N ILE A 173 31.79 11.34 -57.62
CA ILE A 173 33.10 11.80 -57.10
C ILE A 173 34.24 10.82 -57.50
N ALA A 174 33.91 9.67 -58.08
CA ALA A 174 34.87 8.69 -58.58
C ALA A 174 35.69 9.06 -59.85
N PRO A 175 35.33 10.01 -60.75
CA PRO A 175 36.12 10.24 -61.96
C PRO A 175 37.58 10.70 -61.73
N PRO A 176 37.96 11.50 -60.71
CA PRO A 176 39.37 11.82 -60.49
C PRO A 176 40.23 10.62 -60.03
N VAL A 177 39.67 9.69 -59.25
CA VAL A 177 40.41 8.50 -58.79
C VAL A 177 40.61 7.52 -59.94
N ALA A 178 39.59 7.34 -60.79
CA ALA A 178 39.69 6.55 -61.99
C ALA A 178 40.73 7.13 -62.97
N ALA A 179 40.81 8.45 -63.13
CA ALA A 179 41.82 9.11 -63.96
C ALA A 179 43.24 8.91 -63.43
N VAL A 180 43.45 8.98 -62.10
CA VAL A 180 44.75 8.72 -61.47
C VAL A 180 45.16 7.25 -61.61
N LEU A 181 44.24 6.32 -61.42
CA LEU A 181 44.49 4.89 -61.63
C LEU A 181 44.76 4.57 -63.10
N LEU A 182 44.05 5.20 -64.04
CA LEU A 182 44.31 5.07 -65.47
C LEU A 182 45.70 5.60 -65.84
N ALA A 183 46.10 6.75 -65.28
CA ALA A 183 47.45 7.29 -65.44
C ALA A 183 48.53 6.36 -64.85
N LEU A 184 48.25 5.69 -63.73
CA LEU A 184 49.13 4.69 -63.12
C LEU A 184 49.22 3.40 -63.95
N VAL A 185 48.13 2.96 -64.56
CA VAL A 185 48.10 1.81 -65.49
C VAL A 185 48.90 2.13 -66.76
N VAL A 186 48.81 3.36 -67.28
CA VAL A 186 49.65 3.85 -68.39
C VAL A 186 51.13 3.92 -67.97
N LEU A 187 51.43 4.29 -66.72
CA LEU A 187 52.78 4.33 -66.14
C LEU A 187 53.47 2.95 -66.13
N VAL A 188 52.71 1.89 -65.82
CA VAL A 188 53.25 0.52 -65.67
C VAL A 188 53.42 -0.19 -67.02
N SER A 189 52.82 0.32 -68.11
CA SER A 189 52.67 -0.43 -69.37
C SER A 189 53.70 -0.14 -70.49
N GLY A 190 54.75 0.68 -70.30
CA GLY A 190 55.89 0.66 -71.25
C GLY A 190 56.70 1.94 -71.48
N LEU A 191 57.87 2.01 -70.80
CA LEU A 191 59.23 2.37 -71.22
C LEU A 191 59.61 3.48 -72.23
N GLY A 192 58.69 4.27 -72.81
CA GLY A 192 59.04 5.46 -73.61
C GLY A 192 58.79 6.81 -72.91
N ALA A 193 57.98 6.81 -71.85
CA ALA A 193 57.32 8.02 -71.35
C ALA A 193 57.81 8.48 -69.97
N ILE A 194 58.87 7.91 -69.39
CA ILE A 194 59.30 8.27 -68.03
C ILE A 194 59.74 9.74 -67.95
N ALA A 195 60.46 10.27 -68.95
CA ALA A 195 60.87 11.67 -68.94
C ALA A 195 59.70 12.66 -69.15
N VAL A 196 58.74 12.31 -70.00
CA VAL A 196 57.54 13.13 -70.26
C VAL A 196 56.58 13.09 -69.06
N VAL A 197 56.45 11.93 -68.43
CA VAL A 197 55.59 11.74 -67.25
C VAL A 197 56.25 12.30 -66.00
N VAL A 198 57.56 12.16 -65.78
CA VAL A 198 58.27 12.87 -64.72
C VAL A 198 58.21 14.38 -64.97
N GLY A 199 58.31 14.84 -66.22
CA GLY A 199 58.11 16.25 -66.57
C GLY A 199 56.68 16.76 -66.33
N LEU A 200 55.66 15.95 -66.61
CA LEU A 200 54.25 16.28 -66.33
C LEU A 200 53.91 16.17 -64.85
N VAL A 201 54.49 15.23 -64.12
CA VAL A 201 54.31 15.05 -62.67
C VAL A 201 55.08 16.13 -61.91
N VAL A 202 56.33 16.41 -62.28
CA VAL A 202 57.11 17.53 -61.73
C VAL A 202 56.48 18.86 -62.15
N GLY A 203 55.94 18.99 -63.36
CA GLY A 203 55.20 20.16 -63.83
C GLY A 203 53.84 20.33 -63.15
N ALA A 204 53.15 19.24 -62.81
CA ALA A 204 51.90 19.26 -62.04
C ALA A 204 52.16 19.51 -60.56
N VAL A 205 53.23 18.94 -59.98
CA VAL A 205 53.67 19.17 -58.60
C VAL A 205 54.24 20.57 -58.45
N ALA A 206 55.02 21.06 -59.41
CA ALA A 206 55.48 22.45 -59.48
C ALA A 206 54.34 23.41 -59.81
N GLY A 207 53.32 22.98 -60.58
CA GLY A 207 52.09 23.73 -60.82
C GLY A 207 51.18 23.80 -59.60
N LEU A 208 51.17 22.75 -58.77
CA LEU A 208 50.51 22.73 -57.45
C LEU A 208 51.32 23.51 -56.39
N ALA A 209 52.66 23.50 -56.46
CA ALA A 209 53.52 24.25 -55.56
C ALA A 209 53.62 25.75 -55.94
N ALA A 210 53.54 26.08 -57.24
CA ALA A 210 53.41 27.42 -57.80
C ALA A 210 51.94 27.89 -57.87
N ALA A 211 51.00 27.09 -57.35
CA ALA A 211 49.61 27.46 -57.22
C ALA A 211 49.49 28.56 -56.15
N GLY A 212 49.82 29.78 -56.55
CA GLY A 212 49.60 30.99 -55.76
C GLY A 212 48.10 31.25 -55.61
N PRO A 213 47.59 32.46 -55.92
CA PRO A 213 46.19 32.80 -55.68
C PRO A 213 45.19 31.84 -56.34
N ALA A 214 45.53 31.20 -57.46
CA ALA A 214 44.68 30.22 -58.16
C ALA A 214 44.57 28.87 -57.44
N GLY A 215 45.66 28.34 -56.85
CA GLY A 215 45.61 27.14 -56.01
C GLY A 215 44.85 27.37 -54.72
N ARG A 216 45.09 28.53 -54.08
CA ARG A 216 44.31 28.97 -52.93
C ARG A 216 42.85 29.25 -53.29
N ALA A 217 42.54 29.69 -54.50
CA ALA A 217 41.17 29.89 -54.97
C ALA A 217 40.48 28.55 -55.24
N TRP A 218 41.16 27.59 -55.85
CA TRP A 218 40.65 26.24 -56.06
C TRP A 218 40.44 25.51 -54.72
N HIS A 219 41.42 25.56 -53.82
CA HIS A 219 41.28 24.98 -52.47
C HIS A 219 40.14 25.65 -51.70
N ARG A 220 40.01 26.99 -51.74
CA ARG A 220 38.87 27.72 -51.14
C ARG A 220 37.54 27.41 -51.81
N ALA A 221 37.53 27.10 -53.11
CA ALA A 221 36.32 26.72 -53.85
C ALA A 221 35.91 25.26 -53.58
N GLU A 222 36.87 24.40 -53.26
CA GLU A 222 36.65 22.98 -52.99
C GLU A 222 36.45 22.69 -51.49
N GLU A 223 36.90 23.58 -50.61
CA GLU A 223 36.71 23.50 -49.16
C GLU A 223 35.25 23.32 -48.73
N PRO A 224 34.26 24.02 -49.31
CA PRO A 224 32.84 23.80 -49.00
C PRO A 224 32.37 22.39 -49.38
N ARG A 225 32.87 21.85 -50.51
CA ARG A 225 32.54 20.49 -50.98
C ARG A 225 33.16 19.44 -50.10
N ARG A 226 34.43 19.62 -49.70
CA ARG A 226 35.12 18.73 -48.76
C ARG A 226 34.44 18.71 -47.40
N ARG A 227 34.10 19.87 -46.83
CA ARG A 227 33.34 19.94 -45.57
C ARG A 227 31.94 19.33 -45.70
N ALA A 228 31.30 19.43 -46.87
CA ALA A 228 30.02 18.76 -47.13
C ALA A 228 30.16 17.23 -47.20
N ALA A 229 31.26 16.73 -47.77
CA ALA A 229 31.56 15.30 -47.82
C ALA A 229 31.90 14.74 -46.44
N GLU A 230 32.72 15.44 -45.65
CA GLU A 230 33.06 15.06 -44.27
C GLU A 230 31.79 15.02 -43.39
N ARG A 231 30.90 16.03 -43.51
CA ARG A 231 29.59 16.02 -42.83
C ARG A 231 28.70 14.85 -43.26
N LEU A 232 28.62 14.56 -44.56
CA LEU A 232 27.83 13.43 -45.05
C LEU A 232 28.38 12.09 -44.54
N GLN A 233 29.70 11.94 -44.43
CA GLN A 233 30.33 10.75 -43.88
C GLN A 233 30.04 10.58 -42.38
N GLU A 234 30.11 11.67 -41.60
CA GLU A 234 29.72 11.67 -40.19
C GLU A 234 28.23 11.30 -40.02
N ASP A 235 27.35 11.84 -40.86
CA ASP A 235 25.91 11.53 -40.85
C ASP A 235 25.64 10.05 -41.18
N VAL A 236 26.33 9.47 -42.18
CA VAL A 236 26.20 8.05 -42.53
C VAL A 236 26.69 7.13 -41.40
N LEU A 237 27.84 7.44 -40.79
CA LEU A 237 28.37 6.67 -39.67
C LEU A 237 27.51 6.82 -38.40
N ALA A 238 26.86 7.97 -38.20
CA ALA A 238 25.89 8.16 -37.13
C ALA A 238 24.63 7.32 -37.36
N HIS A 239 24.11 7.31 -38.59
CA HIS A 239 22.96 6.49 -38.97
C HIS A 239 23.27 4.99 -38.84
N GLU A 240 24.44 4.55 -39.29
CA GLU A 240 24.86 3.14 -39.17
C GLU A 240 24.98 2.70 -37.70
N ARG A 241 25.51 3.57 -36.83
CA ARG A 241 25.54 3.32 -35.37
C ARG A 241 24.14 3.24 -34.77
N ALA A 242 23.21 4.09 -35.21
CA ALA A 242 21.81 4.06 -34.76
C ALA A 242 21.09 2.78 -35.22
N VAL A 243 21.28 2.38 -36.48
CA VAL A 243 20.71 1.13 -37.04
C VAL A 243 21.27 -0.10 -36.33
N ARG A 244 22.57 -0.14 -36.05
CA ARG A 244 23.20 -1.24 -35.30
C ARG A 244 22.74 -1.33 -33.84
N ALA A 245 22.38 -0.20 -33.21
CA ALA A 245 21.87 -0.16 -31.84
C ALA A 245 20.36 -0.51 -31.72
N TYR A 246 19.63 -0.51 -32.83
CA TYR A 246 18.18 -0.75 -32.84
C TYR A 246 17.76 -2.13 -32.32
N PRO A 247 18.42 -3.26 -32.67
CA PRO A 247 18.09 -4.57 -32.12
C PRO A 247 18.23 -4.64 -30.59
N ASP A 248 19.29 -4.05 -30.04
CA ASP A 248 19.53 -4.01 -28.60
C ASP A 248 18.48 -3.15 -27.88
N LEU A 249 18.10 -2.03 -28.47
CA LEU A 249 17.03 -1.16 -27.98
C LEU A 249 15.67 -1.88 -28.00
N MET A 250 15.36 -2.62 -29.07
CA MET A 250 14.15 -3.45 -29.17
C MET A 250 14.15 -4.63 -28.18
N ALA A 251 15.31 -5.23 -27.93
CA ALA A 251 15.46 -6.28 -26.92
C ALA A 251 15.24 -5.72 -25.50
N ALA A 252 15.81 -4.55 -25.20
CA ALA A 252 15.58 -3.88 -23.92
C ALA A 252 14.09 -3.49 -23.72
N TYR A 253 13.44 -3.00 -24.77
CA TYR A 253 12.01 -2.65 -24.75
C TYR A 253 11.13 -3.90 -24.55
N SER A 254 11.39 -4.99 -25.27
CA SER A 254 10.62 -6.23 -25.13
C SER A 254 10.81 -6.88 -23.76
N ALA A 255 12.03 -6.88 -23.22
CA ALA A 255 12.30 -7.34 -21.85
C ALA A 255 11.56 -6.51 -20.80
N ARG A 256 11.49 -5.18 -20.98
CA ARG A 256 10.70 -4.30 -20.12
C ARG A 256 9.21 -4.62 -20.19
N LEU A 257 8.63 -4.77 -21.39
CA LEU A 257 7.22 -5.12 -21.54
C LEU A 257 6.90 -6.46 -20.87
N ALA A 258 7.74 -7.48 -21.07
CA ALA A 258 7.58 -8.77 -20.42
C ALA A 258 7.62 -8.65 -18.88
N ARG A 259 8.52 -7.82 -18.34
CA ARG A 259 8.58 -7.52 -16.90
C ARG A 259 7.31 -6.84 -16.40
N LEU A 260 6.84 -5.79 -17.08
CA LEU A 260 5.63 -5.05 -16.71
C LEU A 260 4.39 -5.94 -16.78
N GLU A 261 4.30 -6.82 -17.77
CA GLU A 261 3.20 -7.76 -17.89
C GLU A 261 3.23 -8.83 -16.79
N GLY A 262 4.42 -9.32 -16.43
CA GLY A 262 4.60 -10.19 -15.28
C GLY A 262 4.19 -9.52 -13.97
N LEU A 263 4.57 -8.26 -13.78
CA LEU A 263 4.19 -7.45 -12.64
C LEU A 263 2.67 -7.25 -12.58
N ARG A 264 2.03 -6.86 -13.69
CA ARG A 264 0.57 -6.74 -13.82
C ARG A 264 -0.15 -8.01 -13.39
N ARG A 265 0.26 -9.19 -13.91
CA ARG A 265 -0.36 -10.47 -13.55
C ARG A 265 -0.28 -10.76 -12.05
N ARG A 266 0.83 -10.42 -11.39
CA ARG A 266 0.94 -10.56 -9.93
C ARG A 266 0.04 -9.58 -9.18
N PHE A 267 -0.03 -8.32 -9.61
CA PHE A 267 -0.95 -7.34 -9.04
C PHE A 267 -2.42 -7.75 -9.19
N GLU A 268 -2.79 -8.34 -10.33
CA GLU A 268 -4.13 -8.88 -10.58
C GLU A 268 -4.44 -10.11 -9.69
N ALA A 269 -3.43 -10.92 -9.38
CA ALA A 269 -3.58 -12.08 -8.50
C ALA A 269 -3.69 -11.68 -7.02
N ASP A 270 -2.76 -10.86 -6.53
CA ASP A 270 -2.77 -10.27 -5.19
C ASP A 270 -1.91 -9.00 -5.17
N ALA A 271 -2.57 -7.84 -5.19
CA ALA A 271 -1.90 -6.55 -5.17
C ALA A 271 -1.08 -6.30 -3.90
N TYR A 272 -1.32 -7.04 -2.81
CA TYR A 272 -0.68 -6.85 -1.51
C TYR A 272 0.27 -7.99 -1.12
N ALA A 273 0.63 -8.84 -2.08
CA ALA A 273 1.52 -9.95 -1.84
C ALA A 273 2.88 -9.46 -1.26
N PRO A 274 3.41 -10.09 -0.18
CA PRO A 274 4.64 -9.63 0.47
C PRO A 274 5.88 -9.62 -0.44
N ASP A 275 5.92 -10.45 -1.48
CA ASP A 275 7.03 -10.49 -2.44
C ASP A 275 7.06 -9.26 -3.36
N LEU A 276 5.95 -8.52 -3.50
CA LEU A 276 5.91 -7.28 -4.29
C LEU A 276 6.74 -6.15 -3.67
N VAL A 277 7.06 -6.23 -2.38
CA VAL A 277 7.89 -5.25 -1.66
C VAL A 277 9.24 -5.02 -2.35
N ALA A 278 9.83 -6.04 -2.99
CA ALA A 278 11.12 -5.95 -3.66
C ALA A 278 11.04 -5.32 -5.07
N GLU A 279 9.84 -5.16 -5.61
CA GLU A 279 9.59 -4.84 -7.03
C GLU A 279 9.01 -3.45 -7.24
N VAL A 280 8.53 -2.82 -6.17
CA VAL A 280 7.96 -1.47 -6.16
C VAL A 280 8.97 -0.46 -5.59
N PRO A 281 8.81 0.85 -5.87
CA PRO A 281 9.65 1.89 -5.27
C PRO A 281 9.61 1.85 -3.75
N VAL A 282 10.69 2.33 -3.11
CA VAL A 282 10.87 2.28 -1.63
C VAL A 282 9.66 2.84 -0.88
N ALA A 283 9.10 3.97 -1.32
CA ALA A 283 7.93 4.56 -0.67
C ALA A 283 6.68 3.66 -0.73
N ALA A 284 6.45 2.97 -1.85
CA ALA A 284 5.36 2.03 -2.00
C ALA A 284 5.62 0.76 -1.17
N ALA A 285 6.86 0.28 -1.17
CA ALA A 285 7.30 -0.86 -0.37
C ALA A 285 7.08 -0.59 1.14
N ASP A 286 7.41 0.61 1.61
CA ASP A 286 7.20 1.04 3.00
C ASP A 286 5.71 1.08 3.37
N ALA A 287 4.87 1.62 2.49
CA ALA A 287 3.42 1.65 2.68
C ALA A 287 2.81 0.24 2.72
N LEU A 288 3.27 -0.67 1.86
CA LEU A 288 2.85 -2.08 1.87
C LEU A 288 3.28 -2.79 3.16
N ARG A 289 4.54 -2.61 3.59
CA ARG A 289 5.03 -3.20 4.85
C ARG A 289 4.25 -2.68 6.06
N ALA A 290 3.86 -1.41 6.07
CA ALA A 290 3.01 -0.83 7.09
C ALA A 290 1.61 -1.45 7.10
N ALA A 291 0.97 -1.60 5.93
CA ALA A 291 -0.33 -2.27 5.81
C ALA A 291 -0.30 -3.70 6.37
N VAL A 292 0.70 -4.51 5.96
CA VAL A 292 0.88 -5.89 6.44
C VAL A 292 1.08 -5.91 7.95
N ALA A 293 1.92 -5.02 8.50
CA ALA A 293 2.17 -4.96 9.94
C ALA A 293 0.89 -4.64 10.74
N GLN A 294 0.05 -3.72 10.27
CA GLN A 294 -1.22 -3.38 10.90
C GLN A 294 -2.22 -4.56 10.85
N GLU A 295 -2.30 -5.26 9.72
CA GLU A 295 -3.17 -6.44 9.59
C GLU A 295 -2.75 -7.59 10.49
N GLU A 296 -1.44 -7.84 10.58
CA GLU A 296 -0.91 -8.86 11.48
C GLU A 296 -1.17 -8.50 12.95
N THR A 297 -0.95 -7.24 13.34
CA THR A 297 -1.26 -6.79 14.71
C THR A 297 -2.75 -6.93 15.01
N ALA A 298 -3.64 -6.52 14.09
CA ALA A 298 -5.08 -6.67 14.27
C ALA A 298 -5.52 -8.15 14.39
N ARG A 299 -4.85 -9.06 13.68
CA ARG A 299 -5.09 -10.50 13.80
C ARG A 299 -4.77 -11.03 15.19
N GLU A 300 -3.68 -10.56 15.80
CA GLU A 300 -3.35 -10.91 17.18
C GLU A 300 -4.36 -10.32 18.17
N LEU A 301 -4.76 -9.06 17.99
CA LEU A 301 -5.74 -8.40 18.86
C LEU A 301 -7.13 -9.08 18.84
N MET A 302 -7.48 -9.81 17.79
CA MET A 302 -8.73 -10.60 17.73
C MET A 302 -8.80 -11.74 18.76
N GLU A 303 -7.67 -12.15 19.32
CA GLU A 303 -7.59 -13.27 20.28
C GLU A 303 -7.77 -12.81 21.75
N LEU A 304 -7.90 -11.50 22.02
CA LEU A 304 -8.04 -10.94 23.37
C LEU A 304 -9.31 -11.38 24.13
N GLY A 305 -10.34 -11.84 23.42
CA GLY A 305 -11.63 -12.23 23.97
C GLY A 305 -12.64 -11.07 24.13
N PRO A 306 -13.81 -11.34 24.73
CA PRO A 306 -14.98 -10.45 24.68
C PRO A 306 -14.90 -9.22 25.59
N SER A 307 -14.01 -9.23 26.60
CA SER A 307 -13.77 -8.09 27.49
C SER A 307 -12.99 -6.96 26.82
N TYR A 308 -12.54 -7.18 25.58
CA TYR A 308 -11.76 -6.23 24.81
C TYR A 308 -12.53 -5.76 23.58
N ALA A 309 -12.26 -4.53 23.18
CA ALA A 309 -12.63 -3.99 21.89
C ALA A 309 -11.47 -3.18 21.33
N PHE A 310 -11.31 -3.15 20.01
CA PHE A 310 -10.30 -2.30 19.38
C PHE A 310 -10.78 -1.62 18.11
N TRP A 311 -10.16 -0.48 17.80
CA TRP A 311 -10.44 0.35 16.65
C TRP A 311 -9.18 0.45 15.81
N ASN A 312 -9.30 0.23 14.50
CA ASN A 312 -8.20 0.22 13.55
C ASN A 312 -8.20 1.50 12.71
N GLY A 313 -7.03 2.12 12.54
CA GLY A 313 -6.86 3.29 11.68
C GLY A 313 -7.70 4.47 12.16
N VAL A 314 -7.56 4.85 13.42
CA VAL A 314 -8.33 5.96 14.02
C VAL A 314 -7.65 7.28 13.67
N SER A 315 -8.37 8.15 12.96
CA SER A 315 -7.91 9.50 12.63
C SER A 315 -7.72 10.32 13.91
N VAL A 316 -6.59 11.01 13.99
CA VAL A 316 -6.32 12.02 15.01
C VAL A 316 -6.72 13.37 14.41
N PRO A 317 -7.84 13.96 14.85
CA PRO A 317 -8.35 15.13 14.14
C PRO A 317 -7.39 16.32 14.25
N ARG A 318 -7.50 17.23 13.28
CA ARG A 318 -6.60 18.39 13.08
C ARG A 318 -5.13 18.09 12.77
N SER A 319 -4.64 16.86 12.99
CA SER A 319 -3.28 16.45 12.61
C SER A 319 -3.21 15.85 11.20
N GLY A 320 -4.29 15.22 10.73
CA GLY A 320 -4.29 14.42 9.51
C GLY A 320 -3.60 13.07 9.64
N ASP A 321 -3.08 12.74 10.83
CA ASP A 321 -2.47 11.45 11.14
C ASP A 321 -3.49 10.44 11.66
N ALA A 322 -3.03 9.19 11.82
CA ALA A 322 -3.82 8.09 12.37
C ALA A 322 -3.06 7.39 13.50
N ILE A 323 -3.80 6.76 14.41
CA ILE A 323 -3.29 5.72 15.29
C ILE A 323 -3.70 4.37 14.72
N ASP A 324 -2.73 3.47 14.57
CA ASP A 324 -2.92 2.17 13.94
C ASP A 324 -4.00 1.36 14.65
N HIS A 325 -3.88 1.18 15.97
CA HIS A 325 -4.91 0.51 16.77
C HIS A 325 -5.10 1.18 18.13
N LEU A 326 -6.35 1.34 18.53
CA LEU A 326 -6.73 1.65 19.92
C LEU A 326 -7.35 0.42 20.54
N VAL A 327 -6.84 -0.03 21.68
CA VAL A 327 -7.34 -1.22 22.38
C VAL A 327 -7.91 -0.81 23.72
N LEU A 328 -9.20 -1.08 23.93
CA LEU A 328 -9.89 -0.86 25.19
C LEU A 328 -10.09 -2.20 25.89
N GLY A 329 -9.54 -2.30 27.10
CA GLY A 329 -9.69 -3.47 27.97
C GLY A 329 -9.80 -3.08 29.44
N PRO A 330 -9.75 -4.04 30.37
CA PRO A 330 -9.91 -3.80 31.80
C PRO A 330 -8.92 -2.79 32.41
N GLN A 331 -7.70 -2.66 31.88
CA GLN A 331 -6.71 -1.67 32.32
C GLN A 331 -6.94 -0.26 31.74
N GLY A 332 -7.83 -0.10 30.75
CA GLY A 332 -8.09 1.16 30.08
C GLY A 332 -7.80 1.12 28.57
N LEU A 333 -7.66 2.32 28.00
CA LEU A 333 -7.42 2.53 26.58
C LEU A 333 -5.92 2.63 26.28
N VAL A 334 -5.40 1.71 25.46
CA VAL A 334 -4.00 1.68 25.04
C VAL A 334 -3.89 1.98 23.56
N ALA A 335 -2.94 2.82 23.17
CA ALA A 335 -2.62 3.07 21.77
C ALA A 335 -1.51 2.11 21.31
N VAL A 336 -1.71 1.44 20.18
CA VAL A 336 -0.78 0.46 19.63
C VAL A 336 -0.32 0.91 18.25
N GLU A 337 0.99 0.97 18.03
CA GLU A 337 1.63 1.20 16.74
C GLU A 337 2.19 -0.12 16.19
N SER A 338 1.94 -0.40 14.91
CA SER A 338 2.43 -1.61 14.24
C SER A 338 3.75 -1.35 13.54
N VAL A 339 4.85 -1.81 14.13
CA VAL A 339 6.20 -1.59 13.55
C VAL A 339 6.44 -2.54 12.38
N PRO A 340 6.71 -2.04 11.16
CA PRO A 340 6.89 -2.90 9.99
C PRO A 340 8.16 -3.76 10.06
N ALA A 341 8.09 -4.97 9.51
CA ALA A 341 9.27 -5.81 9.32
C ALA A 341 10.28 -5.11 8.39
N GLY A 342 11.57 -5.17 8.74
CA GLY A 342 12.64 -4.50 8.00
C GLY A 342 12.70 -2.98 8.18
N SER A 343 11.82 -2.36 8.99
CA SER A 343 11.93 -0.95 9.34
C SER A 343 13.09 -0.69 10.32
N ALA A 344 13.62 0.53 10.33
CA ALA A 344 14.64 0.94 11.29
C ALA A 344 14.15 0.77 12.74
N ALA A 345 12.90 1.12 13.04
CA ALA A 345 12.32 0.98 14.39
C ALA A 345 12.25 -0.48 14.89
N ALA A 346 12.29 -1.46 13.97
CA ALA A 346 12.37 -2.87 14.37
C ALA A 346 13.75 -3.22 14.94
N THR A 347 14.83 -2.63 14.43
CA THR A 347 16.21 -3.05 14.71
C THR A 347 17.02 -2.05 15.54
N ASP A 348 16.80 -0.75 15.32
CA ASP A 348 17.52 0.34 15.97
C ASP A 348 16.70 0.95 17.13
N PRO A 349 17.23 0.96 18.36
CA PRO A 349 16.62 1.63 19.50
C PRO A 349 16.32 3.12 19.28
N ALA A 350 17.19 3.87 18.60
CA ALA A 350 16.98 5.31 18.40
C ALA A 350 15.79 5.59 17.46
N ALA A 351 15.69 4.82 16.37
CA ALA A 351 14.52 4.83 15.49
C ALA A 351 13.24 4.37 16.22
N ARG A 352 13.34 3.42 17.15
CA ARG A 352 12.22 2.97 17.98
C ARG A 352 11.73 4.08 18.91
N ASP A 353 12.63 4.81 19.54
CA ASP A 353 12.29 5.95 20.39
C ASP A 353 11.64 7.08 19.58
N ALA A 354 12.08 7.29 18.34
CA ALA A 354 11.44 8.24 17.43
C ALA A 354 10.00 7.83 17.08
N ALA A 355 9.77 6.54 16.80
CA ALA A 355 8.43 6.00 16.57
C ALA A 355 7.54 6.17 17.82
N LEU A 356 8.09 5.89 19.01
CA LEU A 356 7.37 6.07 20.26
C LEU A 356 6.98 7.53 20.51
N ARG A 357 7.88 8.49 20.26
CA ARG A 357 7.56 9.93 20.38
C ARG A 357 6.45 10.35 19.41
N GLY A 358 6.44 9.80 18.19
CA GLY A 358 5.36 10.03 17.22
C GLY A 358 4.02 9.49 17.71
N LEU A 359 4.00 8.26 18.24
CA LEU A 359 2.80 7.65 18.82
C LEU A 359 2.30 8.44 20.05
N ASP A 360 3.20 8.85 20.96
CA ASP A 360 2.86 9.64 22.15
C ASP A 360 2.18 10.97 21.76
N ALA A 361 2.74 11.70 20.80
CA ALA A 361 2.15 12.95 20.32
C ALA A 361 0.73 12.75 19.76
N ARG A 362 0.54 11.71 18.93
CA ARG A 362 -0.77 11.35 18.36
C ARG A 362 -1.77 10.91 19.43
N ALA A 363 -1.34 10.07 20.37
CA ALA A 363 -2.16 9.61 21.49
C ALA A 363 -2.62 10.75 22.38
N ARG A 364 -1.75 11.73 22.69
CA ARG A 364 -2.13 12.93 23.46
C ARG A 364 -3.10 13.81 22.70
N ALA A 365 -2.88 14.00 21.40
CA ALA A 365 -3.80 14.78 20.57
C ALA A 365 -5.20 14.15 20.55
N LEU A 366 -5.28 12.84 20.30
CA LEU A 366 -6.53 12.09 20.37
C LEU A 366 -7.18 12.18 21.76
N ALA A 367 -6.42 11.94 22.84
CA ALA A 367 -6.92 11.94 24.20
C ALA A 367 -7.54 13.29 24.59
N ARG A 368 -6.89 14.41 24.20
CA ARG A 368 -7.42 15.75 24.46
C ARG A 368 -8.68 16.04 23.66
N GLU A 369 -8.71 15.67 22.40
CA GLU A 369 -9.80 16.03 21.51
C GLU A 369 -11.06 15.19 21.76
N MET A 370 -10.88 13.89 21.97
CA MET A 370 -11.96 12.95 22.22
C MET A 370 -12.35 12.90 23.71
N GLU A 371 -11.59 13.59 24.57
CA GLU A 371 -11.63 13.53 26.03
C GLU A 371 -11.67 12.09 26.57
N VAL A 372 -10.85 11.22 25.97
CA VAL A 372 -10.68 9.82 26.40
C VAL A 372 -9.30 9.64 27.04
N PRO A 373 -9.20 8.98 28.21
CA PRO A 373 -7.92 8.73 28.88
C PRO A 373 -7.18 7.58 28.20
N VAL A 374 -6.20 7.90 27.37
CA VAL A 374 -5.17 6.92 26.97
C VAL A 374 -4.27 6.66 28.18
N VAL A 375 -4.07 5.40 28.54
CA VAL A 375 -3.34 4.99 29.75
C VAL A 375 -1.95 4.43 29.45
N GLY A 376 -1.64 4.12 28.20
CA GLY A 376 -0.36 3.57 27.81
C GLY A 376 -0.19 3.43 26.31
N LEU A 377 1.06 3.20 25.90
CA LEU A 377 1.49 3.08 24.51
C LEU A 377 2.16 1.72 24.28
N VAL A 378 1.92 1.09 23.15
CA VAL A 378 2.53 -0.19 22.78
C VAL A 378 3.09 -0.14 21.37
N LEU A 379 4.35 -0.54 21.21
CA LEU A 379 4.96 -0.84 19.91
C LEU A 379 4.87 -2.34 19.65
N SER A 380 4.07 -2.73 18.66
CA SER A 380 3.92 -4.11 18.17
C SER A 380 5.04 -4.43 17.16
N LEU A 381 6.11 -5.04 17.66
CA LEU A 381 7.30 -5.36 16.87
C LEU A 381 7.16 -6.69 16.13
N PRO A 382 7.80 -6.85 14.95
CA PRO A 382 7.82 -8.11 14.24
C PRO A 382 8.27 -9.28 15.13
N SER A 383 7.67 -10.45 14.92
CA SER A 383 8.00 -11.65 15.67
C SER A 383 9.48 -12.02 15.51
N GLY A 384 10.14 -12.38 16.60
CA GLY A 384 11.57 -12.70 16.62
C GLY A 384 12.50 -11.51 16.91
N VAL A 385 11.99 -10.27 16.94
CA VAL A 385 12.78 -9.09 17.35
C VAL A 385 13.01 -9.07 18.86
N LEU A 386 11.97 -9.41 19.64
CA LEU A 386 12.02 -9.46 21.10
C LEU A 386 11.82 -10.87 21.64
N GLY A 387 12.28 -11.08 22.87
CA GLY A 387 12.00 -12.29 23.65
C GLY A 387 10.55 -12.35 24.15
N ALA A 388 10.29 -13.28 25.08
CA ALA A 388 8.93 -13.56 25.55
C ALA A 388 8.34 -12.44 26.43
N ALA A 389 9.17 -11.68 27.14
CA ALA A 389 8.72 -10.62 28.04
C ALA A 389 8.58 -9.27 27.31
N PRO A 390 7.63 -8.41 27.71
CA PRO A 390 7.51 -7.08 27.15
C PRO A 390 8.68 -6.22 27.66
N VAL A 391 9.22 -5.37 26.80
CA VAL A 391 10.26 -4.40 27.17
C VAL A 391 9.57 -3.11 27.58
N VAL A 392 9.79 -2.65 28.81
CA VAL A 392 9.31 -1.35 29.29
C VAL A 392 10.22 -0.27 28.73
N LEU A 393 9.67 0.61 27.89
CA LEU A 393 10.39 1.74 27.28
C LEU A 393 10.31 2.98 28.18
N HIS A 394 9.11 3.29 28.67
CA HIS A 394 8.89 4.31 29.69
C HIS A 394 8.11 3.70 30.85
N ALA A 395 8.62 3.85 32.06
CA ALA A 395 7.98 3.37 33.27
C ALA A 395 6.74 4.21 33.61
N ALA A 396 5.81 3.61 34.35
CA ALA A 396 4.58 4.29 34.75
C ALA A 396 4.77 5.42 35.78
N ASP A 397 5.96 5.50 36.37
CA ASP A 397 6.29 6.48 37.40
C ASP A 397 6.68 7.85 36.84
N ASP A 398 6.86 7.98 35.53
CA ASP A 398 7.15 9.26 34.87
C ASP A 398 5.85 10.04 34.59
N PRO A 399 5.56 11.13 35.31
CA PRO A 399 4.33 11.91 35.10
C PRO A 399 4.31 12.67 33.76
N ALA A 400 5.46 12.81 33.08
CA ALA A 400 5.57 13.52 31.81
C ALA A 400 5.27 12.62 30.60
N ALA A 401 5.42 11.30 30.73
CA ALA A 401 5.30 10.34 29.64
C ALA A 401 4.16 9.34 29.87
N PHE A 402 3.52 8.87 28.81
CA PHE A 402 2.69 7.67 28.96
C PHE A 402 3.59 6.45 29.21
N PRO A 403 3.18 5.52 30.09
CA PRO A 403 3.82 4.22 30.20
C PRO A 403 3.88 3.57 28.81
N ALA A 404 5.05 3.09 28.41
CA ALA A 404 5.28 2.62 27.06
C ALA A 404 5.97 1.26 27.03
N TYR A 405 5.52 0.38 26.12
CA TYR A 405 5.99 -1.00 26.04
C TYR A 405 6.33 -1.36 24.60
N ALA A 406 7.38 -2.16 24.41
CA ALA A 406 7.65 -2.86 23.16
C ALA A 406 7.36 -4.35 23.35
N VAL A 407 6.57 -4.91 22.45
CA VAL A 407 6.05 -6.28 22.56
C VAL A 407 6.23 -7.01 21.24
N ALA A 408 6.66 -8.26 21.28
CA ALA A 408 6.63 -9.13 20.09
C ALA A 408 5.18 -9.34 19.65
N ARG A 409 4.88 -9.11 18.37
CA ARG A 409 3.52 -9.13 17.81
C ARG A 409 2.73 -10.38 18.18
N THR A 410 3.32 -11.57 18.03
CA THR A 410 2.69 -12.86 18.38
C THR A 410 2.37 -13.07 19.86
N LEU A 411 2.86 -12.17 20.74
CA LEU A 411 2.61 -12.20 22.18
C LEU A 411 1.80 -10.97 22.63
N LEU A 412 1.41 -10.09 21.70
CA LEU A 412 0.70 -8.86 22.01
C LEU A 412 -0.59 -9.13 22.78
N ALA A 413 -1.41 -10.05 22.29
CA ALA A 413 -2.67 -10.41 22.93
C ALA A 413 -2.45 -10.97 24.34
N ASP A 414 -1.45 -11.84 24.50
CA ASP A 414 -1.12 -12.45 25.80
C ASP A 414 -0.72 -11.38 26.83
N HIS A 415 0.13 -10.41 26.44
CA HIS A 415 0.59 -9.35 27.33
C HIS A 415 -0.51 -8.33 27.66
N VAL A 416 -1.32 -7.95 26.68
CA VAL A 416 -2.46 -7.06 26.92
C VAL A 416 -3.52 -7.75 27.77
N ALA A 417 -3.77 -9.04 27.56
CA ALA A 417 -4.74 -9.83 28.34
C ALA A 417 -4.29 -10.09 29.78
N ALA A 418 -3.00 -10.35 29.99
CA ALA A 418 -2.41 -10.54 31.32
C ALA A 418 -2.31 -9.22 32.11
N GLY A 419 -2.29 -8.11 31.40
CA GLY A 419 -2.12 -6.76 31.95
C GLY A 419 -0.69 -6.27 31.76
N LEU A 420 -0.56 -5.05 31.23
CA LEU A 420 0.72 -4.39 31.04
C LEU A 420 1.30 -3.94 32.40
N PRO A 421 2.62 -4.10 32.62
CA PRO A 421 3.25 -3.81 33.91
C PRO A 421 3.09 -2.36 34.34
N GLY A 422 2.56 -2.11 35.54
CA GLY A 422 2.39 -0.75 36.09
C GLY A 422 1.08 -0.05 35.69
N LEU A 423 0.26 -0.65 34.82
CA LEU A 423 -1.10 -0.18 34.58
C LEU A 423 -2.09 -0.79 35.57
N THR A 424 -2.97 0.05 36.12
CA THR A 424 -4.05 -0.38 37.02
C THR A 424 -5.35 -0.59 36.26
N ALA A 425 -6.25 -1.42 36.80
CA ALA A 425 -7.60 -1.55 36.26
C ALA A 425 -8.32 -0.19 36.24
N MET A 426 -9.00 0.10 35.14
CA MET A 426 -9.86 1.28 35.01
C MET A 426 -11.24 0.95 35.56
N ASP A 427 -11.86 1.94 36.20
CA ASP A 427 -13.22 1.84 36.71
C ASP A 427 -14.23 1.42 35.59
N PRO A 428 -15.15 0.47 35.85
CA PRO A 428 -16.10 -0.02 34.85
C PRO A 428 -17.02 1.06 34.24
N GLU A 429 -17.47 2.05 35.01
CA GLU A 429 -18.32 3.13 34.49
C GLU A 429 -17.50 4.01 33.54
N ARG A 430 -16.25 4.29 33.91
CA ARG A 430 -15.31 5.02 33.05
C ARG A 430 -14.98 4.25 31.78
N LEU A 431 -14.77 2.93 31.85
CA LEU A 431 -14.57 2.08 30.68
C LEU A 431 -15.75 2.14 29.71
N LEU A 432 -16.98 2.10 30.24
CA LEU A 432 -18.19 2.21 29.44
C LEU A 432 -18.29 3.59 28.77
N ALA A 433 -17.97 4.67 29.49
CA ALA A 433 -17.96 6.02 28.94
C ALA A 433 -16.94 6.17 27.78
N VAL A 434 -15.72 5.66 27.97
CA VAL A 434 -14.68 5.67 26.93
C VAL A 434 -15.12 4.87 25.71
N ARG A 435 -15.68 3.68 25.92
CA ARG A 435 -16.21 2.85 24.84
C ARG A 435 -17.28 3.60 24.04
N THR A 436 -18.25 4.22 24.73
CA THR A 436 -19.34 4.94 24.08
C THR A 436 -18.82 6.09 23.24
N ARG A 437 -17.87 6.89 23.75
CA ARG A 437 -17.22 7.95 22.96
C ARG A 437 -16.50 7.42 21.73
N LEU A 438 -15.70 6.35 21.87
CA LEU A 438 -15.01 5.77 20.72
C LEU A 438 -15.98 5.17 19.69
N VAL A 439 -17.14 4.67 20.09
CA VAL A 439 -18.15 4.17 19.13
C VAL A 439 -18.83 5.31 18.36
N LEU A 440 -19.10 6.44 19.02
CA LEU A 440 -19.85 7.55 18.42
C LEU A 440 -18.96 8.49 17.61
N ASP A 441 -17.78 8.80 18.13
CA ASP A 441 -17.00 9.95 17.68
C ASP A 441 -15.73 9.54 16.91
N ALA A 442 -15.27 8.28 17.02
CA ALA A 442 -14.07 7.85 16.33
C ALA A 442 -14.27 7.92 14.81
N ARG A 443 -13.30 8.57 14.13
CA ARG A 443 -13.24 8.65 12.68
C ARG A 443 -12.13 7.73 12.18
N PHE A 444 -12.36 7.07 11.05
CA PHE A 444 -11.43 6.14 10.44
C PHE A 444 -10.81 6.77 9.18
N VAL A 445 -9.59 6.35 8.84
CA VAL A 445 -8.81 6.86 7.70
C VAL A 445 -8.85 5.92 6.50
#